data_AF-A0A382D407-F1
#
_entry.id   AF-A0A382D407-F1
#
_cell.length_a   1.000
_cell.length_b   1.000
_cell.length_c   1.000
_cell.angle_alpha   90.00
_cell.angle_beta   90.00
_cell.angle_gamma   90.00
#
_symmetry.space_group_name_H-M   'P 1'
#
loop_
_entity.id
_entity.type
_entity.pdbx_description
1 polymer ?
#
loop_
_entity_poly.entity_id
_entity_poly.type
_entity_poly.pdbx_seq_one_letter_code
_entity_poly.pdbx_strand_id
1 'polypeptide(L)'
;MFRYAMETQFRYKFYQDVQFPYLQSLGVDHVFQGFGNAEHGFIGMIHLWWVNEDSGIVYDHPKKGPVAIKGIWRGEWFDTPEQGVLAARQIEKERIYDEQKLVTLTHNYIKQKIEETAQRKAEKLLQERQEIERPAEEDVEEEAKKVILWN
;
A
#
# COMPACT_ATOMS: atom_id res chain seq x y z
N MET A 1 25.42 -18.88 -8.04
CA MET A 1 25.21 -19.20 -6.61
C MET A 1 24.51 -18.06 -5.87
N PHE A 2 24.95 -16.79 -6.02
CA PHE A 2 24.38 -15.64 -5.31
C PHE A 2 22.90 -15.33 -5.66
N ARG A 3 22.54 -15.32 -6.95
CA ARG A 3 21.13 -15.11 -7.39
C ARG A 3 20.16 -16.19 -6.89
N TYR A 4 20.56 -17.45 -6.94
CA TYR A 4 19.74 -18.57 -6.46
C TYR A 4 19.43 -18.44 -4.95
N ALA A 5 20.42 -18.06 -4.14
CA ALA A 5 20.22 -17.86 -2.71
C ALA A 5 19.25 -16.69 -2.43
N MET A 6 19.41 -15.56 -3.13
CA MET A 6 18.51 -14.41 -2.99
C MET A 6 17.08 -14.72 -3.45
N GLU A 7 16.92 -15.40 -4.59
CA GLU A 7 15.62 -15.85 -5.07
C GLU A 7 14.95 -16.77 -4.07
N THR A 8 15.69 -17.74 -3.52
CA THR A 8 15.16 -18.67 -2.53
C THR A 8 14.66 -17.93 -1.29
N GLN A 9 15.47 -17.00 -0.76
CA GLN A 9 15.08 -16.19 0.40
C GLN A 9 13.88 -15.30 0.11
N PHE A 10 13.84 -14.68 -1.07
CA PHE A 10 12.73 -13.83 -1.50
C PHE A 10 11.44 -14.64 -1.65
N ARG A 11 11.47 -15.75 -2.39
CA ARG A 11 10.30 -16.63 -2.58
C ARG A 11 9.81 -17.22 -1.27
N TYR A 12 10.72 -17.61 -0.36
CA TYR A 12 10.34 -18.10 0.96
C TYR A 12 9.52 -17.05 1.73
N LYS A 13 10.00 -15.80 1.77
CA LYS A 13 9.25 -14.70 2.41
C LYS A 13 7.94 -14.42 1.68
N PHE A 14 7.98 -14.39 0.35
CA PHE A 14 6.82 -14.12 -0.50
C PHE A 14 5.71 -15.14 -0.26
N TYR A 15 6.02 -16.44 -0.19
CA TYR A 15 5.02 -17.49 0.02
C TYR A 15 4.49 -17.57 1.46
N GLN A 16 5.23 -17.04 2.43
CA GLN A 16 4.80 -16.96 3.82
C GLN A 16 3.96 -15.72 4.13
N ASP A 17 3.89 -14.76 3.21
CA ASP A 17 3.08 -13.57 3.40
C ASP A 17 1.59 -13.96 3.51
N VAL A 18 0.90 -13.37 4.49
CA VAL A 18 -0.55 -13.57 4.69
C VAL A 18 -1.37 -13.12 3.48
N GLN A 19 -0.84 -12.19 2.69
CA GLN A 19 -1.48 -11.67 1.48
C GLN A 19 -1.27 -12.55 0.26
N PHE A 20 -0.22 -13.38 0.26
CA PHE A 20 0.19 -14.18 -0.90
C PHE A 20 -0.93 -15.00 -1.53
N PRO A 21 -1.77 -15.73 -0.76
CA PRO A 21 -2.86 -16.53 -1.35
C PRO A 21 -3.93 -15.70 -2.08
N TYR A 22 -3.95 -14.38 -1.91
CA TYR A 22 -4.98 -13.48 -2.43
C TYR A 22 -4.50 -12.56 -3.54
N LEU A 23 -3.18 -12.49 -3.79
CA LEU A 23 -2.58 -11.53 -4.74
C LEU A 23 -3.23 -11.60 -6.12
N GLN A 24 -3.37 -12.81 -6.68
CA GLN A 24 -3.97 -13.03 -7.99
C GLN A 24 -5.44 -12.58 -8.03
N SER A 25 -6.19 -12.78 -6.94
CA SER A 25 -7.59 -12.34 -6.83
C SER A 25 -7.72 -10.82 -6.70
N LEU A 26 -6.66 -10.16 -6.22
CA LEU A 26 -6.55 -8.70 -6.16
C LEU A 26 -6.03 -8.08 -7.47
N GLY A 27 -5.78 -8.89 -8.50
CA GLY A 27 -5.20 -8.44 -9.77
C GLY A 27 -3.69 -8.21 -9.71
N VAL A 28 -3.02 -8.72 -8.68
CA VAL A 28 -1.56 -8.73 -8.57
C VAL A 28 -1.05 -10.06 -9.11
N ASP A 29 -0.73 -10.05 -10.39
CA ASP A 29 -0.24 -11.18 -11.18
C ASP A 29 1.23 -11.04 -11.59
N HIS A 30 1.81 -9.84 -11.47
CA HIS A 30 3.23 -9.56 -11.74
C HIS A 30 3.89 -8.89 -10.52
N VAL A 31 5.08 -9.37 -10.14
CA VAL A 31 5.87 -8.86 -9.02
C VAL A 31 7.33 -8.67 -9.45
N PHE A 32 7.86 -7.47 -9.26
CA PHE A 32 9.25 -7.13 -9.58
C PHE A 32 10.01 -6.80 -8.30
N GLN A 33 11.18 -7.43 -8.10
CA GLN A 33 12.05 -7.17 -6.96
C GLN A 33 13.48 -6.96 -7.45
N GLY A 34 14.00 -5.74 -7.26
CA GLY A 34 15.40 -5.42 -7.51
C GLY A 34 16.29 -5.87 -6.36
N PHE A 35 17.45 -6.41 -6.67
CA PHE A 35 18.49 -6.76 -5.71
C PHE A 35 19.75 -5.94 -5.98
N GLY A 36 20.26 -5.32 -4.92
CA GLY A 36 21.51 -4.59 -4.95
C GLY A 36 22.01 -4.29 -3.54
N ASN A 37 23.28 -3.96 -3.42
CA ASN A 37 23.89 -3.49 -2.18
C ASN A 37 24.96 -2.43 -2.49
N ALA A 38 25.44 -1.72 -1.47
CA ALA A 38 26.43 -0.65 -1.65
C ALA A 38 27.78 -1.17 -2.15
N GLU A 39 28.14 -2.41 -1.83
CA GLU A 39 29.45 -3.00 -2.17
C GLU A 39 29.52 -3.55 -3.60
N HIS A 40 28.45 -4.19 -4.08
CA HIS A 40 28.41 -4.90 -5.36
C HIS A 40 27.51 -4.20 -6.39
N GLY A 41 26.86 -3.10 -6.00
CA GLY A 41 25.95 -2.35 -6.86
C GLY A 41 24.68 -3.13 -7.18
N PHE A 42 24.17 -2.99 -8.40
CA PHE A 42 23.00 -3.71 -8.89
C PHE A 42 23.36 -5.14 -9.26
N ILE A 43 22.61 -6.10 -8.73
CA ILE A 43 22.90 -7.53 -8.88
C ILE A 43 21.94 -8.18 -9.89
N GLY A 44 20.72 -7.66 -9.96
CA GLY A 44 19.68 -8.11 -10.87
C GLY A 44 18.29 -7.78 -10.34
N MET A 45 17.29 -7.98 -11.17
CA MET A 45 15.89 -7.87 -10.78
C MET A 45 15.19 -9.19 -11.08
N ILE A 46 14.51 -9.76 -10.09
CA ILE A 46 13.64 -10.90 -10.33
C ILE A 46 12.25 -10.39 -10.70
N HIS A 47 11.66 -11.02 -11.70
CA HIS A 47 10.27 -10.84 -12.07
C HIS A 47 9.55 -12.17 -11.85
N LEU A 48 8.53 -12.16 -10.99
CA LEU A 48 7.63 -13.27 -10.79
C LEU A 48 6.29 -12.96 -11.43
N TRP A 49 5.71 -13.92 -12.14
CA TRP A 49 4.36 -13.78 -12.65
C TRP A 49 3.52 -15.03 -12.44
N TRP A 50 2.25 -14.81 -12.16
CA TRP A 50 1.28 -15.87 -11.96
C TRP A 50 0.72 -16.34 -13.30
N VAL A 51 0.68 -17.66 -13.50
CA VAL A 51 0.00 -18.27 -14.64
C VAL A 51 -0.98 -19.31 -14.13
N ASN A 52 -2.15 -19.40 -14.78
CA ASN A 52 -3.19 -20.37 -14.46
C ASN A 52 -2.87 -21.75 -15.06
N GLU A 53 -1.71 -22.29 -14.73
CA GLU A 53 -1.29 -23.64 -15.11
C GLU A 53 -1.54 -24.61 -13.95
N ASP A 54 -1.64 -25.91 -14.25
CA ASP A 54 -1.73 -26.91 -13.20
C ASP A 54 -0.40 -26.95 -12.43
N SER A 55 -0.49 -26.76 -11.10
CA SER A 55 0.70 -26.80 -10.24
C SER A 55 1.18 -28.24 -9.99
N GLY A 56 0.31 -29.23 -10.20
CA GLY A 56 0.55 -30.62 -9.79
C GLY A 56 0.60 -30.80 -8.27
N ILE A 57 0.34 -29.74 -7.48
CA ILE A 57 0.35 -29.76 -6.02
C ILE A 57 -1.06 -30.07 -5.53
N VAL A 58 -1.18 -31.19 -4.81
CA VAL A 58 -2.43 -31.62 -4.19
C VAL A 58 -2.24 -31.70 -2.68
N TYR A 59 -3.05 -30.95 -1.94
CA TYR A 59 -3.08 -31.02 -0.47
C TYR A 59 -4.28 -31.83 -0.02
N ASP A 60 -4.09 -32.70 0.96
CA ASP A 60 -5.20 -33.40 1.58
C ASP A 60 -5.90 -32.48 2.59
N HIS A 61 -7.11 -32.02 2.25
CA HIS A 61 -7.89 -31.14 3.12
C HIS A 61 -8.86 -31.98 3.97
N PRO A 62 -8.76 -31.96 5.32
CA PRO A 62 -9.46 -32.89 6.21
C PRO A 62 -10.99 -32.98 6.02
N LYS A 63 -11.62 -31.90 5.54
CA LYS A 63 -13.08 -31.84 5.28
C LYS A 63 -13.48 -31.88 3.81
N LYS A 64 -12.54 -31.65 2.88
CA LYS A 64 -12.82 -31.45 1.45
C LYS A 64 -12.16 -32.51 0.57
N GLY A 65 -11.36 -33.40 1.15
CA GLY A 65 -10.51 -34.34 0.43
C GLY A 65 -9.35 -33.65 -0.27
N PRO A 66 -8.71 -34.29 -1.26
CA PRO A 66 -7.60 -33.71 -2.00
C PRO A 66 -8.01 -32.44 -2.75
N VAL A 67 -7.37 -31.31 -2.43
CA VAL A 67 -7.53 -30.02 -3.09
C VAL A 67 -6.30 -29.75 -3.95
N ALA A 68 -6.51 -29.69 -5.27
CA ALA A 68 -5.48 -29.28 -6.21
C ALA A 68 -5.31 -27.75 -6.19
N ILE A 69 -4.08 -27.29 -6.00
CA ILE A 69 -3.76 -25.87 -6.14
C ILE A 69 -3.68 -25.53 -7.62
N LYS A 70 -4.39 -24.47 -8.02
CA LYS A 70 -4.31 -23.95 -9.38
C LYS A 70 -3.34 -22.79 -9.45
N GLY A 71 -2.58 -22.78 -10.54
CA GLY A 71 -1.65 -21.72 -10.87
C GLY A 71 -0.27 -21.88 -10.26
N ILE A 72 0.72 -21.34 -10.95
CA ILE A 72 2.12 -21.32 -10.54
C ILE A 72 2.70 -19.93 -10.69
N TRP A 73 3.64 -19.58 -9.81
CA TRP A 73 4.44 -18.36 -9.92
C TRP A 73 5.75 -18.66 -10.67
N ARG A 74 5.76 -18.37 -11.97
CA ARG A 74 6.97 -18.43 -12.79
C ARG A 74 7.91 -17.29 -12.44
N GLY A 75 9.17 -17.42 -12.80
CA GLY A 75 10.13 -16.34 -12.56
C GLY A 75 11.24 -16.28 -13.59
N GLU A 76 11.70 -15.05 -13.83
CA GLU A 76 12.83 -14.73 -14.68
C GLU A 76 13.70 -13.67 -14.02
N TRP A 77 14.95 -13.56 -14.49
CA TRP A 77 15.91 -12.59 -13.99
C TRP A 77 16.27 -11.60 -15.09
N PHE A 78 16.25 -10.31 -14.74
CA PHE A 78 16.81 -9.24 -15.54
C PHE A 78 18.20 -8.86 -15.03
N ASP A 79 19.11 -8.66 -15.97
CA ASP A 79 20.51 -8.30 -15.71
C ASP A 79 20.69 -6.81 -15.53
N THR A 80 19.77 -5.99 -16.06
CA THR A 80 19.80 -4.53 -15.89
C THR A 80 18.47 -3.98 -15.39
N PRO A 81 18.45 -2.84 -14.68
CA PRO A 81 17.22 -2.19 -14.26
C PRO A 81 16.31 -1.81 -15.44
N GLU A 82 16.91 -1.41 -16.56
CA GLU A 82 16.19 -0.95 -17.75
C GLU A 82 15.34 -2.09 -18.35
N GLN A 83 15.87 -3.31 -18.39
CA GLN A 83 15.11 -4.48 -18.85
C GLN A 83 13.85 -4.69 -18.01
N GLY A 84 13.96 -4.63 -16.68
CA GLY A 84 12.83 -4.75 -15.77
C GLY A 84 11.80 -3.63 -15.95
N VAL A 85 12.27 -2.39 -16.12
CA VAL A 85 11.38 -1.23 -16.37
C VAL A 85 10.66 -1.36 -17.72
N LEU A 86 11.34 -1.83 -18.76
CA LEU A 86 10.71 -2.06 -20.08
C LEU A 86 9.66 -3.17 -19.99
N ALA A 87 9.95 -4.27 -19.31
CA ALA A 87 8.99 -5.35 -19.08
C ALA A 87 7.75 -4.86 -18.31
N ALA A 88 7.95 -4.12 -17.21
CA ALA A 88 6.84 -3.54 -16.43
C ALA A 88 5.98 -2.59 -17.27
N ARG A 89 6.60 -1.73 -18.09
CA ARG A 89 5.88 -0.83 -19.01
C ARG A 89 5.10 -1.57 -20.08
N GLN A 90 5.62 -2.70 -20.57
CA GLN A 90 4.93 -3.50 -21.57
C GLN A 90 3.69 -4.15 -20.96
N ILE A 91 3.82 -4.74 -19.77
CA ILE A 91 2.70 -5.32 -19.01
C ILE A 91 1.64 -4.25 -18.74
N GLU A 92 2.04 -3.06 -18.28
CA GLU A 92 1.12 -1.94 -18.04
C GLU A 92 0.33 -1.55 -19.30
N LYS A 93 0.97 -1.52 -20.47
CA LYS A 93 0.30 -1.21 -21.75
C LYS A 93 -0.66 -2.29 -22.21
N GLU A 94 -0.42 -3.55 -21.85
CA GLU A 94 -1.25 -4.68 -22.23
C GLU A 94 -2.49 -4.83 -21.34
N ARG A 95 -2.53 -4.14 -20.19
CA ARG A 95 -3.70 -4.11 -19.31
C ARG A 95 -4.89 -3.47 -20.02
N ILE A 96 -6.07 -4.04 -19.76
CA ILE A 96 -7.35 -3.55 -20.33
C ILE A 96 -7.81 -2.21 -19.74
N TYR A 97 -7.08 -1.68 -18.76
CA TYR A 97 -7.39 -0.46 -18.04
C TYR A 97 -6.13 0.42 -17.92
N ASP A 98 -6.36 1.73 -17.77
CA ASP A 98 -5.29 2.70 -17.54
C ASP A 98 -4.91 2.70 -16.04
N GLU A 99 -3.80 2.06 -15.72
CA GLU A 99 -3.29 1.94 -14.36
C GLU A 99 -2.90 3.29 -13.76
N GLN A 100 -2.23 4.16 -14.52
CA GLN A 100 -1.83 5.49 -14.06
C GLN A 100 -3.05 6.33 -13.68
N LYS A 101 -4.12 6.25 -14.46
CA LYS A 101 -5.37 6.94 -14.15
C LYS A 101 -5.99 6.42 -12.86
N LEU A 102 -6.02 5.10 -12.64
CA LEU A 102 -6.56 4.52 -11.40
C LEU A 102 -5.75 4.93 -10.17
N VAL A 103 -4.41 4.91 -10.26
CA VAL A 103 -3.52 5.37 -9.20
C VAL A 103 -3.76 6.85 -8.90
N THR A 104 -3.87 7.68 -9.94
CA THR A 104 -4.11 9.11 -9.81
C THR A 104 -5.45 9.41 -9.14
N LEU A 105 -6.53 8.75 -9.58
CA LEU A 105 -7.87 8.94 -8.99
C LEU A 105 -7.90 8.51 -7.52
N THR A 106 -7.31 7.36 -7.21
CA THR A 106 -7.20 6.85 -5.83
C THR A 106 -6.41 7.81 -4.95
N HIS A 107 -5.25 8.28 -5.44
CA HIS A 107 -4.41 9.23 -4.72
C HIS A 107 -5.16 10.54 -4.41
N ASN A 108 -5.84 11.11 -5.41
CA ASN A 108 -6.62 12.33 -5.25
C ASN A 108 -7.76 12.15 -4.24
N TYR A 109 -8.47 11.02 -4.31
CA TYR A 109 -9.53 10.71 -3.36
C TYR A 109 -9.02 10.57 -1.92
N ILE A 110 -7.91 9.86 -1.71
CA ILE A 110 -7.28 9.72 -0.39
C ILE A 110 -6.86 11.10 0.13
N LYS A 111 -6.20 11.90 -0.70
CA LYS A 111 -5.77 13.26 -0.35
C LYS A 111 -6.96 14.12 0.10
N GLN A 112 -8.04 14.12 -0.68
CA GLN A 112 -9.26 14.84 -0.34
C GLN A 112 -9.84 14.37 1.01
N LYS A 113 -9.91 13.05 1.25
CA LYS A 113 -10.45 12.53 2.52
C LYS A 113 -9.59 12.87 3.72
N ILE A 114 -8.28 12.91 3.55
CA ILE A 114 -7.34 13.36 4.60
C ILE A 114 -7.59 14.84 4.90
N GLU A 115 -7.69 15.69 3.87
CA GLU A 115 -7.96 17.12 4.01
C GLU A 115 -9.32 17.39 4.69
N GLU A 116 -10.40 16.74 4.25
CA GLU A 116 -11.72 16.82 4.89
C GLU A 116 -11.69 16.39 6.36
N THR A 117 -10.85 15.42 6.71
CA THR A 117 -10.70 14.96 8.09
C THR A 117 -9.88 15.95 8.93
N ALA A 118 -8.85 16.56 8.34
CA ALA A 118 -8.05 17.59 8.99
C ALA A 118 -8.87 18.86 9.25
N GLN A 119 -9.67 19.30 8.27
CA GLN A 119 -10.58 20.45 8.40
C GLN A 119 -11.60 20.23 9.52
N ARG A 120 -12.30 19.08 9.53
CA ARG A 120 -13.25 18.75 10.59
C ARG A 120 -12.62 18.72 11.98
N LYS A 121 -11.35 18.28 12.09
CA LYS A 121 -10.61 18.33 13.36
C LYS A 121 -10.25 19.76 13.76
N ALA A 122 -9.79 20.58 12.81
CA ALA A 122 -9.46 21.98 13.06
C ALA A 122 -10.70 22.80 13.48
N GLU A 123 -11.84 22.60 12.82
CA GLU A 123 -13.11 23.24 13.18
C GLU A 123 -13.56 22.86 14.59
N LYS A 124 -13.48 21.58 14.96
CA LYS A 124 -13.77 21.14 16.33
C LYS A 124 -12.88 21.81 17.37
N LEU A 125 -11.57 21.86 17.13
CA LEU A 125 -10.63 22.52 18.04
C LEU A 125 -10.91 24.02 18.19
N LEU A 126 -11.30 24.69 17.09
CA LEU A 126 -11.69 26.10 17.13
C LEU A 126 -12.99 26.31 17.92
N GLN A 127 -13.99 25.43 17.76
CA GLN A 127 -15.23 25.48 18.53
C GLN A 127 -14.98 25.24 20.02
N GLU A 128 -14.21 24.20 20.38
CA GLU A 128 -13.83 23.92 21.77
C GLU A 128 -13.10 25.11 22.40
N ARG A 129 -12.19 25.74 21.65
CA ARG A 129 -11.49 26.95 22.12
C ARG A 129 -12.44 28.12 22.34
N GLN A 130 -13.37 28.37 21.41
CA GLN A 130 -14.38 29.43 21.54
C GLN A 130 -15.35 29.16 22.71
N GLU A 131 -15.73 27.91 22.95
CA GLU A 131 -16.56 27.54 24.11
C GLU A 131 -15.85 27.75 25.45
N ILE A 132 -14.52 27.66 25.49
CA ILE A 132 -13.71 27.94 26.69
C ILE A 132 -13.48 29.45 26.86
N GLU A 133 -13.26 30.20 25.78
CA GLU A 133 -13.01 31.65 25.82
C GLU A 133 -14.28 32.46 26.14
N ARG A 134 -15.46 32.03 25.67
CA ARG A 134 -16.75 32.73 25.89
C ARG A 134 -17.12 32.96 27.37
N PRO A 135 -17.11 31.95 28.26
CA PRO A 135 -17.37 32.15 29.69
C PRO A 135 -16.34 33.07 30.34
N ALA A 136 -15.06 32.94 29.96
CA ALA A 136 -13.98 33.76 30.51
C ALA A 136 -14.10 35.24 30.13
N GLU A 137 -14.57 35.55 28.91
CA GLU A 137 -14.85 36.92 28.48
C GLU A 137 -16.08 37.51 29.18
N GLU A 138 -17.16 36.72 29.35
CA GLU A 138 -18.36 37.14 30.09
C GLU A 138 -18.04 37.43 31.56
N ASP A 139 -17.23 36.60 32.22
CA ASP A 139 -16.77 36.80 33.60
C ASP A 139 -15.94 38.10 33.75
N VAL A 140 -15.03 38.36 32.81
CA VAL A 140 -14.22 39.60 32.79
C VAL A 140 -15.08 40.83 32.54
N GLU A 141 -16.08 40.74 31.67
CA GLU A 141 -16.98 41.86 31.36
C GLU A 141 -17.93 42.19 32.54
N GLU A 142 -18.41 41.17 33.25
CA GLU A 142 -19.19 41.31 34.49
C GLU A 142 -18.36 41.97 35.61
N GLU A 143 -17.11 41.56 35.78
CA GLU A 143 -16.19 42.20 36.75
C GLU A 143 -15.92 43.66 36.38
N ALA A 144 -15.68 43.96 35.09
CA ALA A 144 -15.47 45.33 34.62
C ALA A 144 -16.69 46.24 34.87
N LYS A 145 -17.92 45.73 34.62
CA LYS A 145 -19.17 46.48 34.90
C LYS A 145 -19.36 46.75 36.39
N LYS A 146 -19.01 45.80 37.27
CA LYS A 146 -19.02 46.02 38.72
C LYS A 146 -18.06 47.15 39.09
N VAL A 147 -16.81 47.12 38.64
CA VAL A 147 -15.81 48.16 38.96
C VAL A 147 -16.26 49.56 38.53
N ILE A 148 -17.00 49.69 37.42
CA ILE A 148 -17.53 50.98 36.94
C ILE A 148 -18.69 51.50 37.81
N LEU A 149 -19.52 50.63 38.40
CA LEU A 149 -20.66 51.01 39.24
C LEU A 149 -20.29 51.48 40.66
N TRP A 150 -19.04 51.25 41.09
CA TRP A 150 -18.52 51.64 42.41
C TRP A 150 -17.66 52.92 42.40
N ASN A 151 -17.54 53.60 41.25
CA ASN A 151 -16.92 54.92 41.10
C ASN A 151 -17.98 55.99 40.83
#